data_AF-A0A661SKS4-F1
#
_entry.id   AF-A0A661SKS4-F1
#
_cell.length_a   1.000
_cell.length_b   1.000
_cell.length_c   1.000
_cell.angle_alpha   90.00
_cell.angle_beta   90.00
_cell.angle_gamma   90.00
#
_symmetry.space_group_name_H-M   'P 1'
#
loop_
_entity.id
_entity.type
_entity.pdbx_description
1 polymer ?
#
loop_
_entity_poly.entity_id
_entity_poly.type
_entity_poly.pdbx_seq_one_letter_code
_entity_poly.pdbx_strand_id
1 'polypeptide(L)'
;MADKLEGLKAKILESIENLVTLEIMTAVGSVKASEGEKGKSPELDYSKNPKVIQTKIDLLQGDIETIYDEAFVTGDYQSLKNFHALREKEGYDIVMRNIEALEKLLKLIASQSEG
;
A
#
# COMPACT_ATOMS: atom_id res chain seq x y z
N MET A 1 25.87 -20.12 8.58
CA MET A 1 24.53 -20.35 7.99
C MET A 1 23.42 -19.91 8.94
N ALA A 2 23.49 -20.28 10.23
CA ALA A 2 22.53 -19.85 11.25
C ALA A 2 22.26 -18.33 11.27
N ASP A 3 23.29 -17.47 11.25
CA ASP A 3 23.12 -16.01 11.20
C ASP A 3 22.35 -15.49 9.97
N LYS A 4 22.50 -16.14 8.81
CA LYS A 4 21.76 -15.75 7.60
C LYS A 4 20.29 -16.15 7.68
N LEU A 5 20.00 -17.27 8.34
CA LEU A 5 18.63 -17.75 8.56
C LEU A 5 17.89 -16.86 9.56
N GLU A 6 18.55 -16.50 10.67
CA GLU A 6 18.01 -15.58 11.67
C GLU A 6 17.81 -14.17 11.08
N GLY A 7 18.77 -13.67 10.30
CA GLY A 7 18.62 -12.40 9.59
C GLY A 7 17.47 -12.40 8.56
N LEU A 8 17.18 -13.54 7.93
CA LEU A 8 16.05 -13.67 7.01
C LEU A 8 14.71 -13.73 7.77
N LYS A 9 14.63 -14.47 8.87
CA LYS A 9 13.44 -14.52 9.74
C LYS A 9 13.07 -13.14 10.27
N ALA A 10 14.05 -12.40 10.79
CA ALA A 10 13.83 -11.05 11.31
C ALA A 10 13.23 -10.11 10.25
N LYS A 11 13.78 -10.12 9.03
CA LYS A 11 13.27 -9.31 7.92
C LYS A 11 11.85 -9.70 7.49
N ILE A 12 11.52 -10.98 7.53
CA ILE A 12 10.16 -11.44 7.20
C ILE A 12 9.17 -11.00 8.28
N LEU A 13 9.52 -11.12 9.57
CA LEU A 13 8.67 -10.68 10.67
C LEU A 13 8.43 -9.16 10.62
N GLU A 14 9.48 -8.37 10.43
CA GLU A 14 9.38 -6.92 10.24
C GLU A 14 8.53 -6.56 9.01
N SER A 15 8.65 -7.32 7.92
CA SER A 15 7.83 -7.10 6.73
C SER A 15 6.35 -7.39 6.98
N ILE A 16 6.03 -8.40 7.79
CA ILE A 16 4.65 -8.75 8.18
C ILE A 16 4.05 -7.69 9.11
N GLU A 17 4.82 -7.16 10.06
CA GLU A 17 4.38 -6.06 10.93
C GLU A 17 4.06 -4.78 10.15
N ASN A 18 4.69 -4.57 8.99
CA ASN A 18 4.41 -3.44 8.10
C ASN A 18 3.27 -3.70 7.09
N LEU A 19 2.73 -4.93 7.02
CA LEU A 19 1.61 -5.29 6.13
C LEU A 19 0.23 -5.00 6.73
N VAL A 20 0.14 -4.26 7.84
CA VAL A 20 -1.14 -4.07 8.54
C VAL A 20 -2.08 -3.14 7.78
N THR A 21 -1.56 -2.10 7.11
CA THR A 21 -2.40 -1.11 6.44
C THR A 21 -1.94 -0.87 5.01
N LEU A 22 -2.85 -1.03 4.06
CA LEU A 22 -2.68 -0.55 2.68
C LEU A 22 -3.34 0.81 2.55
N GLU A 23 -2.55 1.81 2.14
CA GLU A 23 -3.05 3.15 1.83
C GLU A 23 -3.01 3.41 0.32
N ILE A 24 -4.13 3.87 -0.22
CA ILE A 24 -4.29 4.18 -1.64
C ILE A 24 -4.79 5.61 -1.73
N MET A 25 -4.09 6.43 -2.49
CA MET A 25 -4.46 7.82 -2.72
C MET A 25 -4.58 8.09 -4.22
N THR A 26 -5.67 8.72 -4.61
CA THR A 26 -5.83 9.34 -5.93
C THR A 26 -6.07 10.82 -5.73
N ALA A 27 -5.25 11.63 -6.38
CA ALA A 27 -5.30 13.07 -6.20
C ALA A 27 -5.25 13.81 -7.54
N VAL A 28 -5.95 14.94 -7.59
CA VAL A 28 -5.93 15.89 -8.70
C VAL A 28 -5.52 17.24 -8.12
N GLY A 29 -4.40 17.79 -8.61
CA GLY A 29 -3.93 19.08 -8.13
C GLY A 29 -2.57 19.44 -8.71
N SER A 30 -2.07 20.61 -8.30
CA SER A 30 -0.72 21.04 -8.60
C SER A 30 0.29 20.18 -7.85
N VAL A 31 1.42 19.88 -8.49
CA VAL A 31 2.54 19.19 -7.87
C VAL A 31 3.70 20.15 -7.64
N LYS A 32 4.42 19.97 -6.54
CA LYS A 32 5.71 20.60 -6.31
C LYS A 32 6.78 19.72 -6.93
N ALA A 33 7.75 20.36 -7.60
CA ALA A 33 8.95 19.65 -8.02
C ALA A 33 9.66 19.15 -6.75
N SER A 34 9.96 17.85 -6.70
CA SER A 34 10.82 17.30 -5.65
C SER A 34 12.22 17.86 -5.86
N GLU A 35 12.64 18.82 -5.04
CA GLU A 35 13.98 19.39 -5.15
C GLU A 35 15.03 18.31 -4.86
N GLY A 36 15.76 17.88 -5.90
CA GLY A 36 17.12 17.34 -5.77
C GLY A 36 17.30 15.84 -5.58
N GLU A 37 16.29 15.03 -5.27
CA GLU A 37 16.49 13.59 -5.02
C GLU A 37 15.96 12.70 -6.16
N LYS A 38 16.87 12.01 -6.86
CA LYS A 38 16.51 11.00 -7.85
C LYS A 38 15.67 9.90 -7.19
N GLY A 39 14.45 9.71 -7.67
CA GLY A 39 13.56 8.62 -7.25
C GLY A 39 12.41 9.02 -6.32
N LYS A 40 12.32 10.29 -5.91
CA LYS A 40 11.12 10.79 -5.21
C LYS A 40 10.02 11.12 -6.22
N SER A 41 8.80 10.69 -5.89
CA SER A 41 7.60 11.08 -6.65
C SER A 41 7.30 12.57 -6.41
N PRO A 42 6.74 13.29 -7.39
CA PRO A 42 6.26 14.66 -7.19
C PRO A 42 5.29 14.72 -6.01
N GLU A 43 5.44 15.73 -5.15
CA GLU A 43 4.56 15.93 -4.00
C GLU A 43 3.37 16.81 -4.36
N LEU A 44 2.20 16.55 -3.79
CA LEU A 44 1.03 17.40 -3.97
C LEU A 44 1.25 18.76 -3.29
N ASP A 45 0.90 19.84 -4.00
CA ASP A 45 0.85 21.16 -3.40
C ASP A 45 -0.48 21.37 -2.66
N TYR A 46 -0.51 20.98 -1.39
CA TYR A 46 -1.69 21.18 -0.53
C TYR A 46 -2.10 22.64 -0.35
N SER A 47 -1.20 23.61 -0.62
CA SER A 47 -1.57 25.04 -0.62
C SER A 47 -2.51 25.44 -1.77
N LYS A 48 -2.63 24.56 -2.78
CA LYS A 48 -3.50 24.74 -3.95
C LYS A 48 -4.79 23.93 -3.87
N ASN A 49 -5.13 23.43 -2.67
CA ASN A 49 -6.37 22.70 -2.40
C ASN A 49 -6.62 21.52 -3.38
N PRO A 50 -5.70 20.54 -3.44
CA PRO A 50 -5.86 19.39 -4.29
C PRO A 50 -7.11 18.59 -3.88
N LYS A 51 -7.72 17.93 -4.86
CA LYS A 51 -8.87 17.05 -4.67
C LYS A 51 -8.36 15.64 -4.48
N VAL A 52 -8.75 14.98 -3.38
CA VAL A 52 -8.21 13.66 -3.00
C VAL A 52 -9.34 12.66 -2.75
N ILE A 53 -9.12 11.42 -3.20
CA ILE A 53 -9.72 10.20 -2.65
C ILE A 53 -8.60 9.44 -1.94
N GLN A 54 -8.84 9.05 -0.70
CA GLN A 54 -7.91 8.25 0.08
C GLN A 54 -8.66 7.07 0.68
N THR A 55 -8.10 5.88 0.51
CA THR A 55 -8.58 4.64 1.09
C THR A 55 -7.51 4.02 1.96
N LYS A 56 -7.91 3.58 3.14
CA LYS A 56 -7.11 2.77 4.05
C LYS A 56 -7.80 1.43 4.21
N ILE A 57 -7.02 0.37 4.03
CA ILE A 57 -7.47 -1.00 4.22
C ILE A 57 -6.63 -1.60 5.35
N ASP A 58 -7.27 -1.97 6.45
CA ASP A 58 -6.67 -2.85 7.45
C ASP A 58 -6.67 -4.27 6.90
N LEU A 59 -5.48 -4.81 6.65
CA LEU A 59 -5.31 -6.11 6.00
C LEU A 59 -5.44 -7.27 7.00
N LEU A 60 -5.45 -7.00 8.31
CA LEU A 60 -5.67 -7.99 9.35
C LEU A 60 -7.15 -8.10 9.71
N GLN A 61 -7.82 -6.96 9.87
CA GLN A 61 -9.22 -6.87 10.27
C GLN A 61 -10.17 -6.87 9.06
N GLY A 62 -9.68 -6.48 7.88
CA GLY A 62 -10.47 -6.34 6.67
C GLY A 62 -11.29 -5.04 6.63
N ASP A 63 -11.07 -4.12 7.56
CA ASP A 63 -11.77 -2.84 7.61
C ASP A 63 -11.28 -1.92 6.49
N ILE A 64 -12.23 -1.31 5.78
CA ILE A 64 -11.95 -0.37 4.68
C ILE A 64 -12.57 0.96 5.02
N GLU A 65 -11.73 2.00 5.11
CA GLU A 65 -12.16 3.38 5.26
C GLU A 65 -11.77 4.17 4.01
N THR A 66 -12.76 4.79 3.36
CA THR A 66 -12.55 5.63 2.18
C THR A 66 -13.11 7.03 2.43
N ILE A 67 -12.25 8.04 2.24
CA ILE A 67 -12.60 9.46 2.31
C ILE A 67 -12.46 10.04 0.91
N TYR A 68 -13.47 10.79 0.47
CA TYR A 68 -13.47 11.46 -0.83
C TYR A 68 -13.86 12.93 -0.68
N ASP A 69 -13.16 13.78 -1.44
CA ASP A 69 -13.65 15.13 -1.70
C ASP A 69 -14.96 15.07 -2.51
N GLU A 70 -15.89 15.96 -2.19
CA GLU A 70 -17.21 16.04 -2.84
C GLU A 70 -17.12 16.11 -4.38
N ALA A 71 -16.05 16.70 -4.91
CA ALA A 71 -15.81 16.81 -6.35
C ALA A 71 -15.73 15.43 -7.07
N PHE A 72 -15.44 14.34 -6.35
CA PHE A 72 -15.45 12.98 -6.90
C PHE A 72 -16.82 12.32 -6.93
N VAL A 73 -17.86 12.97 -6.40
CA VAL A 73 -19.25 12.49 -6.38
C VAL A 73 -20.11 13.28 -7.37
N THR A 74 -19.82 14.57 -7.57
CA THR A 74 -20.69 15.48 -8.35
C THR A 74 -20.44 15.47 -9.86
N GLY A 75 -19.49 14.68 -10.38
CA GLY A 75 -19.39 14.40 -11.82
C GLY A 75 -17.99 14.39 -12.41
N ASP A 76 -17.29 15.54 -12.43
CA ASP A 76 -16.08 15.76 -13.25
C ASP A 76 -14.95 14.74 -13.03
N TYR A 77 -14.92 14.11 -11.86
CA TYR A 77 -13.93 13.09 -11.49
C TYR A 77 -14.52 11.69 -11.30
N GLN A 78 -15.72 11.41 -11.83
CA GLN A 78 -16.36 10.10 -11.70
C GLN A 78 -15.51 8.96 -12.32
N SER A 79 -14.82 9.24 -13.43
CA SER A 79 -13.88 8.29 -14.03
C SER A 79 -12.68 7.99 -13.12
N LEU A 80 -12.20 8.99 -12.38
CA LEU A 80 -11.11 8.83 -11.40
C LEU A 80 -11.57 8.06 -10.17
N LYS A 81 -12.84 8.21 -9.75
CA LYS A 81 -13.42 7.37 -8.70
C LYS A 81 -13.44 5.89 -9.10
N ASN A 82 -13.86 5.58 -10.32
CA ASN A 82 -13.85 4.21 -10.84
C ASN A 82 -12.42 3.66 -10.96
N PHE A 83 -11.48 4.49 -11.40
CA PHE A 83 -10.06 4.15 -11.42
C PHE A 83 -9.52 3.86 -10.02
N HIS A 84 -9.89 4.67 -9.02
CA HIS A 84 -9.51 4.45 -7.62
C HIS A 84 -10.03 3.11 -7.11
N ALA A 85 -11.31 2.79 -7.32
CA ALA A 85 -11.90 1.51 -6.92
C ALA A 85 -11.22 0.30 -7.60
N LEU A 86 -10.80 0.44 -8.86
CA LEU A 86 -9.99 -0.59 -9.52
C LEU A 86 -8.64 -0.77 -8.82
N ARG A 87 -7.97 0.34 -8.47
CA ARG A 87 -6.69 0.32 -7.77
C ARG A 87 -6.80 -0.24 -6.35
N GLU A 88 -7.91 -0.02 -5.64
CA GLU A 88 -8.23 -0.67 -4.37
C GLU A 88 -8.22 -2.18 -4.49
N LYS A 89 -8.98 -2.70 -5.45
CA LYS A 89 -9.05 -4.14 -5.70
C LYS A 89 -7.69 -4.71 -6.09
N GLU A 90 -7.02 -4.10 -7.06
CA GLU A 90 -5.71 -4.56 -7.52
C GLU A 90 -4.65 -4.50 -6.41
N GLY A 91 -4.66 -3.43 -5.61
CA GLY A 91 -3.77 -3.25 -4.47
C GLY A 91 -3.98 -4.33 -3.42
N TYR A 92 -5.23 -4.57 -3.03
CA TYR A 92 -5.59 -5.66 -2.11
C TYR A 92 -5.12 -7.02 -2.65
N ASP A 93 -5.43 -7.34 -3.91
CA ASP A 93 -5.03 -8.61 -4.53
C ASP A 93 -3.50 -8.80 -4.58
N ILE A 94 -2.74 -7.72 -4.79
CA ILE A 94 -1.27 -7.76 -4.76
C ILE A 94 -0.77 -8.05 -3.34
N VAL A 95 -1.32 -7.34 -2.34
CA VAL A 95 -0.88 -7.51 -0.95
C VAL A 95 -1.21 -8.92 -0.44
N MET A 96 -2.41 -9.43 -0.72
CA MET A 96 -2.78 -10.80 -0.32
C MET A 96 -1.85 -11.85 -0.95
N ARG A 97 -1.51 -11.71 -2.24
CA ARG A 97 -0.52 -12.59 -2.89
C ARG A 97 0.86 -12.52 -2.25
N ASN A 98 1.28 -11.34 -1.81
CA ASN A 98 2.55 -11.18 -1.10
C ASN A 98 2.52 -11.85 0.28
N ILE A 99 1.43 -11.70 1.04
CA ILE A 99 1.24 -12.35 2.33
C ILE A 99 1.29 -13.88 2.17
N GLU A 100 0.60 -14.44 1.18
CA GLU A 100 0.65 -15.88 0.88
C GLU A 100 2.07 -16.36 0.53
N ALA A 101 2.82 -15.56 -0.23
CA ALA A 101 4.20 -15.89 -0.58
C ALA A 101 5.11 -15.89 0.66
N LEU A 102 4.94 -14.91 1.56
CA LEU A 102 5.68 -14.83 2.83
C LEU A 102 5.34 -16.02 3.74
N GLU A 103 4.06 -16.39 3.85
CA GLU A 103 3.63 -17.56 4.62
C GLU A 103 4.31 -18.85 4.11
N LYS A 104 4.36 -19.04 2.78
CA LYS A 104 5.04 -20.18 2.15
C LYS A 104 6.54 -20.21 2.48
N LEU A 105 7.21 -19.04 2.44
CA LEU A 105 8.62 -18.93 2.79
C LEU A 105 8.88 -19.26 4.27
N LEU A 106 8.01 -18.80 5.17
CA LEU A 106 8.10 -19.11 6.61
C LEU A 106 7.95 -20.60 6.88
N LYS A 107 6.97 -21.27 6.25
CA LYS A 107 6.78 -22.73 6.37
C LYS A 107 8.01 -23.50 5.91
N LEU A 108 8.61 -23.08 4.78
CA LEU A 108 9.82 -23.71 4.26
C LEU A 108 10.99 -23.57 5.24
N ILE A 109 11.19 -22.39 5.84
CA ILE A 109 12.22 -22.16 6.85
C ILE A 109 11.98 -23.01 8.10
N ALA A 110 10.75 -23.05 8.62
CA ALA A 110 10.42 -23.82 9.81
C ALA A 110 10.66 -25.33 9.62
N SER A 111 10.28 -25.87 8.46
CA SER A 111 10.50 -27.29 8.13
C SER A 111 11.98 -27.68 8.05
N GLN A 112 12.89 -26.74 7.77
CA GLN A 112 14.33 -27.01 7.75
C GLN A 112 15.02 -26.85 9.11
N SER A 113 14.36 -26.26 10.11
CA SER A 113 14.89 -26.21 11.48
C SER A 113 14.55 -27.44 12.33
N GLU A 114 13.65 -28.30 11.86
CA GLU A 114 13.25 -29.55 12.53
C GLU A 114 13.97 -30.80 11.99
N GLY A 115 14.88 -30.62 11.00
CA GLY A 115 15.65 -31.68 10.35
C GLY A 115 17.14 -31.63 10.61
#